data_AF-A0A8T6V0L5-F1
#
_entry.id   AF-A0A8T6V0L5-F1
#
_cell.length_a   1.000
_cell.length_b   1.000
_cell.length_c   1.000
_cell.angle_alpha   90.00
_cell.angle_beta   90.00
_cell.angle_gamma   90.00
#
_symmetry.space_group_name_H-M   'P 1'
#
loop_
_entity.id
_entity.type
_entity.pdbx_description
1 polymer ?
#
loop_
_entity_poly.entity_id
_entity_poly.type
_entity_poly.pdbx_seq_one_letter_code
_entity_poly.pdbx_strand_id
1 'polypeptide(L)'
;ASPITYLLSDEFKSLYNTFLRNSRLVENNYLDGKTINAILQEHLDKKADHGQRLWLLCNSEIWYRMYIDGMKKEQLQELLLGMA
;
A
#
# COMPACT_ATOMS: atom_id res chain seq x y z
N ALA A 1 3.65 18.05 -1.65
CA ALA A 1 3.67 16.64 -2.10
C ALA A 1 5.11 16.14 -2.07
N SER A 2 5.36 14.88 -1.70
CA SER A 2 6.72 14.31 -1.75
C SER A 2 7.08 14.04 -3.22
N PRO A 3 8.20 14.53 -3.75
CA PRO A 3 8.59 14.29 -5.15
C PRO A 3 8.80 12.80 -5.46
N ILE A 4 9.10 12.00 -4.43
CA ILE A 4 9.48 10.60 -4.57
C ILE A 4 8.36 9.73 -5.14
N THR A 5 7.08 10.05 -4.86
CA THR A 5 5.93 9.28 -5.36
C THR A 5 5.77 9.40 -6.87
N TYR A 6 6.32 10.46 -7.47
CA TYR A 6 6.31 10.65 -8.92
C TYR A 6 7.61 10.13 -9.55
N LEU A 7 8.76 10.40 -8.92
CA LEU A 7 10.06 9.95 -9.41
C LEU A 7 10.17 8.41 -9.45
N LEU A 8 9.54 7.72 -8.49
CA LEU A 8 9.54 6.26 -8.36
C LEU A 8 8.13 5.68 -8.59
N SER A 9 7.37 6.26 -9.52
CA SER A 9 5.95 5.93 -9.69
C SER A 9 5.69 4.44 -9.98
N ASP A 10 6.60 3.76 -10.67
CA ASP A 10 6.48 2.32 -10.97
C ASP A 10 6.72 1.46 -9.73
N GLU A 11 7.73 1.78 -8.92
CA GLU A 11 8.02 1.10 -7.65
C GLU A 11 6.87 1.29 -6.65
N PHE A 12 6.31 2.49 -6.58
CA PHE A 12 5.16 2.78 -5.73
C PHE A 12 3.90 2.06 -6.22
N LYS A 13 3.70 1.93 -7.53
CA LYS A 13 2.61 1.11 -8.06
C LYS A 13 2.73 -0.35 -7.63
N SER A 14 3.95 -0.91 -7.58
CA SER A 14 4.19 -2.25 -7.03
C SER A 14 3.80 -2.31 -5.55
N LEU A 15 4.33 -1.39 -4.73
CA LEU A 15 4.01 -1.30 -3.30
C LEU A 15 2.50 -1.23 -3.03
N TYR A 16 1.79 -0.35 -3.75
CA TYR A 16 0.35 -0.19 -3.59
C TYR A 16 -0.42 -1.46 -3.93
N ASN A 17 -0.08 -2.11 -5.05
CA ASN A 17 -0.77 -3.34 -5.45
C ASN A 17 -0.52 -4.48 -4.46
N THR A 18 0.69 -4.58 -3.90
CA THR A 18 1.04 -5.62 -2.93
C THR A 18 0.35 -5.41 -1.59
N PHE A 19 0.38 -4.20 -1.03
CA PHE A 19 -0.05 -3.96 0.35
C PHE A 19 -1.50 -3.49 0.48
N LEU A 20 -2.05 -2.76 -0.49
CA LEU A 20 -3.39 -2.17 -0.35
C LEU A 20 -4.51 -3.08 -0.89
N ARG A 21 -4.21 -3.99 -1.82
CA ARG A 21 -5.21 -4.96 -2.32
C ARG A 21 -5.57 -6.02 -1.28
N ASN A 22 -4.59 -6.48 -0.53
CA ASN A 22 -4.74 -7.52 0.50
C ASN A 22 -4.35 -6.96 1.88
N SER A 23 -4.94 -5.83 2.26
CA SER A 23 -4.58 -5.08 3.47
C SER A 23 -5.06 -5.76 4.76
N ARG A 24 -4.15 -5.95 5.72
CA ARG A 24 -4.45 -6.40 7.09
C ARG A 24 -5.32 -5.41 7.84
N LEU A 25 -5.13 -4.11 7.58
CA LEU A 25 -5.99 -3.06 8.16
C LEU A 25 -7.43 -3.18 7.67
N VAL A 26 -7.67 -3.64 6.43
CA VAL A 26 -9.01 -3.96 5.93
C VAL A 26 -9.53 -5.25 6.54
N GLU A 27 -8.73 -6.33 6.56
CA GLU A 27 -9.12 -7.61 7.16
C GLU A 27 -9.54 -7.48 8.63
N ASN A 28 -8.86 -6.59 9.36
CA ASN A 28 -9.13 -6.33 10.78
C ASN A 28 -10.14 -5.20 11.02
N ASN A 29 -10.88 -4.77 9.98
CA ASN A 29 -11.96 -3.78 10.03
C ASN A 29 -11.55 -2.35 10.47
N TYR A 30 -10.26 -1.99 10.37
CA TYR A 30 -9.82 -0.61 10.60
C TYR A 30 -10.09 0.30 9.41
N LEU A 31 -10.10 -0.26 8.19
CA LEU A 31 -10.30 0.48 6.95
C LEU A 31 -11.33 -0.20 6.05
N ASP A 32 -12.05 0.60 5.26
CA ASP A 32 -12.96 0.09 4.23
C ASP A 32 -12.19 -0.24 2.94
N GLY A 33 -12.17 -1.52 2.57
CA GLY A 33 -11.47 -1.99 1.38
C GLY A 33 -12.06 -1.45 0.07
N LYS A 34 -13.36 -1.16 0.02
CA LYS A 34 -13.99 -0.58 -1.19
C LYS A 34 -13.45 0.82 -1.45
N THR A 35 -13.39 1.65 -0.41
CA THR A 35 -12.86 3.02 -0.49
C THR A 35 -11.38 3.03 -0.87
N ILE A 36 -10.55 2.16 -0.27
CA ILE A 36 -9.13 2.06 -0.63
C ILE A 36 -8.97 1.69 -2.11
N ASN A 37 -9.71 0.69 -2.58
CA ASN A 37 -9.65 0.27 -3.98
C ASN A 37 -10.08 1.39 -4.93
N ALA A 38 -11.12 2.16 -4.59
CA ALA A 38 -11.55 3.30 -5.39
C ALA A 38 -10.45 4.36 -5.51
N ILE A 39 -9.86 4.79 -4.38
CA ILE A 39 -8.76 5.77 -4.35
C ILE A 39 -7.55 5.27 -5.15
N LEU A 40 -7.21 3.99 -5.02
CA LEU A 40 -6.12 3.38 -5.78
C LEU A 40 -6.39 3.41 -7.29
N GLN A 41 -7.60 3.00 -7.73
CA GLN A 41 -7.95 3.01 -9.15
C GLN A 41 -7.99 4.43 -9.73
N GLU A 42 -8.57 5.40 -9.01
CA GLU A 42 -8.57 6.80 -9.44
C GLU A 42 -7.15 7.35 -9.66
N HIS A 43 -6.20 6.95 -8.81
CA HIS A 43 -4.80 7.35 -8.95
C HIS A 43 -4.12 6.68 -10.14
N LEU A 44 -4.27 5.36 -10.28
CA LEU A 44 -3.65 4.59 -11.36
C LEU A 44 -4.20 4.99 -12.74
N ASP A 45 -5.49 5.32 -12.82
CA ASP A 45 -6.15 5.84 -14.02
C ASP A 45 -5.83 7.33 -14.29
N LYS A 46 -5.04 7.98 -13.43
CA LYS A 46 -4.71 9.42 -13.48
C LYS A 46 -5.97 10.33 -13.45
N LYS A 47 -7.07 9.85 -12.86
CA LYS A 47 -8.31 10.63 -12.66
C LYS A 47 -8.18 11.60 -11.50
N ALA A 48 -7.38 11.26 -10.49
CA ALA A 48 -7.07 12.11 -9.34
C ALA A 48 -5.68 11.79 -8.78
N ASP A 49 -5.01 12.78 -8.21
CA ASP A 49 -3.72 12.57 -7.56
C ASP A 49 -3.89 12.21 -6.08
N HIS A 50 -3.83 10.91 -5.79
CA HIS A 50 -3.85 10.38 -4.43
C HIS A 50 -2.48 9.90 -3.94
N GLY A 51 -1.37 10.25 -4.61
CA GLY A 51 -0.06 9.67 -4.34
C GLY A 51 0.37 9.80 -2.87
N GLN A 52 0.15 10.97 -2.25
CA GLN A 52 0.45 11.18 -0.83
C GLN A 52 -0.44 10.35 0.09
N ARG A 53 -1.74 10.20 -0.23
CA ARG A 53 -2.68 9.43 0.58
C ARG A 53 -2.39 7.94 0.51
N LEU A 54 -2.10 7.43 -0.69
CA LEU A 54 -1.70 6.04 -0.91
C LEU A 54 -0.37 5.73 -0.23
N TRP A 55 0.59 6.65 -0.25
CA TRP A 55 1.84 6.50 0.50
C TRP A 55 1.60 6.36 2.02
N LEU A 56 0.74 7.20 2.60
CA LEU A 56 0.38 7.09 4.02
C LEU A 56 -0.27 5.74 4.33
N LEU A 57 -1.25 5.31 3.51
CA LEU A 57 -1.92 4.02 3.68
C LEU A 57 -0.94 2.85 3.63
N CYS A 58 -0.01 2.87 2.67
CA CYS A 58 1.02 1.83 2.55
C CYS A 58 1.95 1.78 3.76
N ASN A 59 2.40 2.94 4.27
CA ASN A 59 3.23 2.94 5.47
C ASN A 59 2.47 2.43 6.70
N SER A 60 1.21 2.83 6.87
CA SER A 60 0.38 2.33 7.96
C SER A 60 0.22 0.82 7.89
N GLU A 61 -0.02 0.26 6.71
CA GLU A 61 -0.15 -1.17 6.48
C GLU A 61 1.16 -1.93 6.77
N ILE A 62 2.30 -1.45 6.27
CA ILE A 62 3.61 -2.07 6.53
C ILE A 62 3.94 -2.02 8.03
N TRP A 63 3.72 -0.87 8.67
CA TRP A 63 3.94 -0.72 10.11
C TRP A 63 3.05 -1.67 10.92
N TYR A 64 1.77 -1.79 10.55
CA TYR A 64 0.84 -2.71 11.22
C TYR A 64 1.34 -4.15 11.14
N ARG A 65 1.74 -4.60 9.95
CA ARG A 65 2.30 -5.95 9.76
C ARG A 65 3.54 -6.18 10.61
N MET A 66 4.45 -5.21 10.67
CA MET A 66 5.69 -5.36 11.44
C MET A 66 5.46 -5.39 12.94
N TYR A 67 4.67 -4.45 13.45
CA TYR A 67 4.62 -4.17 14.88
C TYR A 67 3.39 -4.73 15.60
N ILE A 68 2.31 -5.01 14.86
CA ILE A 68 1.10 -5.62 15.40
C ILE A 68 1.03 -7.11 15.03
N ASP A 69 1.22 -7.46 13.76
CA ASP A 69 1.21 -8.88 13.33
C ASP A 69 2.54 -9.60 13.61
N GLY A 70 3.62 -8.86 13.94
CA GLY A 70 4.94 -9.42 14.20
C GLY A 70 5.66 -9.97 12.96
N MET A 71 5.24 -9.54 11.75
CA MET A 71 5.87 -9.94 10.50
C MET A 71 7.29 -9.39 10.41
N LYS A 72 8.25 -10.27 10.12
CA LYS A 72 9.65 -9.88 9.98
C LYS A 72 9.90 -9.20 8.64
N LYS A 73 11.01 -8.46 8.57
CA LYS A 73 11.41 -7.73 7.36
C LYS A 73 11.59 -8.67 6.17
N GLU A 74 12.14 -9.87 6.39
CA GLU A 74 12.39 -10.86 5.35
C GLU A 74 11.07 -11.32 4.70
N GLN A 75 10.03 -11.55 5.52
CA GLN A 75 8.70 -11.95 5.05
C GLN A 75 8.03 -10.83 4.23
N LEU A 76 8.24 -9.56 4.62
CA LEU A 76 7.77 -8.42 3.83
C LEU A 76 8.49 -8.31 2.48
N GLN A 77 9.79 -8.63 2.43
CA GLN A 77 10.55 -8.64 1.18
C GLN A 77 10.07 -9.76 0.25
N GLU A 78 9.80 -10.96 0.78
CA GLU A 78 9.22 -12.07 0.00
C GLU A 78 7.86 -11.69 -0.60
N LEU A 79 7.00 -11.06 0.19
CA LEU A 79 5.69 -10.55 -0.27
C LEU A 79 5.85 -9.54 -1.42
N LEU A 80 6.83 -8.63 -1.32
CA LEU A 80 7.09 -7.63 -2.35
C LEU A 80 7.66 -8.20 -3.65
N LEU A 81 8.46 -9.25 -3.54
CA LEU A 81 9.06 -9.93 -4.69
C LEU A 81 8.12 -10.97 -5.32
N GLY A 82 6.92 -11.20 -4.75
CA GLY A 82 5.98 -12.21 -5.22
C GLY A 82 6.46 -13.64 -5.01
N MET A 83 7.33 -13.85 -4.01
CA MET A 83 7.90 -15.15 -3.66
C MET A 83 7.21 -15.80 -2.45
N ALA A 84 6.13 -15.19 -1.95
CA ALA A 84 5.33 -15.60 -0.81
C ALA A 84 3.94 -16.10 -1.23
#